data_AF-R9C7S5-F1
#
_entry.id   AF-R9C7S5-F1
#
_cell.length_a   1.000
_cell.length_b   1.000
_cell.length_c   1.000
_cell.angle_alpha   90.00
_cell.angle_beta   90.00
_cell.angle_gamma   90.00
#
_symmetry.space_group_name_H-M   'P 1'
#
loop_
_entity.id
_entity.type
_entity.pdbx_description
1 polymer ?
#
loop_
_entity_poly.entity_id
_entity_poly.type
_entity_poly.pdbx_seq_one_letter_code
_entity_poly.pdbx_strand_id
1 'polypeptide(L)'
;MKELMRNATIEDFKRGYIWNNEKGEFICLICQKNIGKNNISINNHMSIHGTSIERLLLLDKKYTGLTEIQKELLDMLSSKCSDKEIANNLSCSESTVRNIRFALRERARQARAFLAIMELIDENSSKSVNHKIRYFPVKEEKRKALLPRFANLFEPNRFYTEEEVKK
;
A
#
# COMPACT_ATOMS: atom_id res chain seq x y z
N MET A 1 -0.61 -15.36 -3.51
CA MET A 1 -0.44 -14.74 -2.17
C MET A 1 -0.32 -13.22 -2.24
N LYS A 2 0.65 -12.65 -3.00
CA LYS A 2 0.78 -11.19 -3.17
C LYS A 2 -0.39 -10.56 -3.91
N GLU A 3 -0.83 -11.14 -5.02
CA GLU A 3 -1.89 -10.57 -5.86
C GLU A 3 -3.26 -10.52 -5.18
N LEU A 4 -3.69 -11.62 -4.53
CA LEU A 4 -4.99 -11.66 -3.83
C LEU A 4 -5.08 -10.67 -2.66
N MET A 5 -3.98 -10.45 -1.93
CA MET A 5 -3.93 -9.43 -0.87
C MET A 5 -3.80 -8.01 -1.44
N ARG A 6 -3.17 -7.84 -2.61
CA ARG A 6 -3.03 -6.53 -3.28
C ARG A 6 -4.35 -5.99 -3.79
N ASN A 7 -5.22 -6.88 -4.27
CA ASN A 7 -6.51 -6.51 -4.85
C ASN A 7 -7.66 -6.58 -3.84
N ALA A 8 -7.38 -6.89 -2.57
CA ALA A 8 -8.37 -6.96 -1.52
C ALA A 8 -8.84 -5.55 -1.11
N THR A 9 -10.15 -5.36 -1.11
CA THR A 9 -10.79 -4.13 -0.63
C THR A 9 -10.81 -4.07 0.90
N ILE A 10 -11.16 -2.91 1.46
CA ILE A 10 -11.37 -2.76 2.92
C ILE A 10 -12.45 -3.73 3.42
N GLU A 11 -13.48 -3.99 2.61
CA GLU A 11 -14.54 -4.93 2.96
C GLU A 11 -14.04 -6.38 2.97
N ASP A 12 -13.17 -6.75 2.04
CA ASP A 12 -12.50 -8.06 2.01
C ASP A 12 -11.69 -8.30 3.28
N PHE A 13 -10.93 -7.30 3.73
CA PHE A 13 -10.19 -7.38 4.98
C PHE A 13 -11.11 -7.51 6.20
N LYS A 14 -12.20 -6.73 6.27
CA LYS A 14 -13.16 -6.80 7.39
C LYS A 14 -13.85 -8.17 7.48
N ARG A 15 -14.24 -8.75 6.34
CA ARG A 15 -14.89 -10.08 6.29
C ARG A 15 -13.91 -11.23 6.38
N GLY A 16 -12.63 -11.01 6.05
CA GLY A 16 -11.51 -11.96 6.21
C GLY A 16 -11.34 -13.01 5.11
N TYR A 17 -12.03 -12.86 4.00
CA TYR A 17 -11.94 -13.78 2.86
C TYR A 17 -12.18 -13.03 1.54
N ILE A 18 -11.68 -13.58 0.45
CA ILE A 18 -11.83 -13.04 -0.91
C ILE A 18 -12.26 -14.14 -1.87
N TRP A 19 -13.04 -13.78 -2.88
CA TRP A 19 -13.41 -14.70 -3.94
C TRP A 19 -12.26 -14.89 -4.93
N ASN A 20 -11.90 -16.13 -5.25
CA ASN A 20 -10.93 -16.43 -6.30
C ASN A 20 -11.62 -16.94 -7.57
N ASN A 21 -11.51 -16.16 -8.65
CA ASN A 21 -12.09 -16.49 -9.95
C ASN A 21 -11.50 -17.75 -10.60
N GLU A 22 -10.23 -18.09 -10.34
CA GLU A 22 -9.56 -19.25 -10.95
C GLU A 22 -10.07 -20.56 -10.35
N LYS A 23 -10.30 -20.58 -9.03
CA LYS A 23 -10.73 -21.77 -8.30
C LYS A 23 -12.24 -21.84 -8.11
N GLY A 24 -12.94 -20.71 -8.29
CA GLY A 24 -14.37 -20.58 -8.02
C GLY A 24 -14.73 -20.80 -6.55
N GLU A 25 -13.85 -20.46 -5.62
CA GLU A 25 -14.06 -20.67 -4.18
C GLU A 25 -13.60 -19.44 -3.38
N PHE A 26 -14.15 -19.27 -2.18
CA PHE A 26 -13.65 -18.28 -1.24
C PHE A 26 -12.35 -18.75 -0.61
N ILE A 27 -11.38 -17.85 -0.51
CA ILE A 27 -10.08 -18.07 0.10
C ILE A 27 -9.97 -17.20 1.35
N CYS A 28 -9.54 -17.82 2.45
CA CYS A 28 -9.27 -17.13 3.70
C CYS A 28 -8.05 -16.21 3.57
N LEU A 29 -8.15 -14.95 3.98
CA LEU A 29 -7.03 -14.00 3.94
C LEU A 29 -5.99 -14.24 5.06
N ILE A 30 -6.34 -15.01 6.10
CA ILE A 30 -5.44 -15.27 7.25
C ILE A 30 -4.61 -16.53 7.01
N CYS A 31 -5.28 -17.69 6.89
CA CYS A 31 -4.61 -18.98 6.78
C CYS A 31 -4.53 -19.51 5.34
N GLN A 32 -5.10 -18.78 4.38
CA GLN A 32 -4.98 -19.06 2.95
C GLN A 32 -5.61 -20.38 2.49
N LYS A 33 -6.41 -21.00 3.35
CA LYS A 33 -7.19 -22.19 2.99
C LYS A 33 -8.40 -21.79 2.16
N ASN A 34 -8.74 -22.67 1.22
CA ASN A 34 -10.01 -22.60 0.52
C ASN A 34 -11.13 -22.95 1.50
N ILE A 35 -12.15 -22.11 1.55
CA ILE A 35 -13.28 -22.21 2.47
C ILE A 35 -14.51 -22.81 1.77
N GLY A 36 -14.49 -22.85 0.43
CA GLY A 36 -15.60 -23.32 -0.41
C GLY A 36 -16.53 -22.18 -0.86
N LYS A 37 -17.76 -22.51 -1.27
CA LYS A 37 -18.75 -21.57 -1.83
C LYS A 37 -19.88 -21.19 -0.86
N ASN A 38 -20.10 -21.99 0.18
CA ASN A 38 -21.31 -21.90 1.00
C ASN A 38 -21.08 -21.02 2.23
N ASN A 39 -22.09 -20.22 2.59
CA ASN A 39 -22.05 -19.35 3.78
C ASN A 39 -21.77 -20.12 5.09
N ILE A 40 -22.24 -21.37 5.19
CA ILE A 40 -22.01 -22.22 6.38
C ILE A 40 -20.52 -22.54 6.51
N SER A 41 -19.87 -22.96 5.43
CA SER A 41 -18.44 -23.28 5.42
C SER A 41 -17.60 -22.04 5.72
N ILE A 42 -18.02 -20.88 5.20
CA ILE A 42 -17.42 -19.58 5.48
C ILE A 42 -17.50 -19.28 6.97
N ASN A 43 -18.70 -19.26 7.54
CA ASN A 43 -18.90 -18.93 8.96
C ASN A 43 -18.15 -19.91 9.89
N ASN A 44 -18.19 -21.21 9.61
CA ASN A 44 -17.47 -22.22 10.39
C ASN A 44 -15.95 -22.05 10.32
N HIS A 45 -15.40 -21.62 9.18
CA HIS A 45 -13.96 -21.37 9.09
C HIS A 45 -13.58 -20.02 9.73
N MET A 46 -14.45 -19.02 9.60
CA MET A 46 -14.23 -17.69 10.17
C MET A 46 -14.20 -17.69 11.69
N SER A 47 -14.97 -18.57 12.35
CA SER A 47 -14.95 -18.72 13.80
C SER A 47 -13.61 -19.23 14.36
N ILE A 48 -12.80 -19.92 13.56
CA ILE A 48 -11.46 -20.41 13.95
C ILE A 48 -10.49 -19.23 14.18
N HIS A 49 -10.67 -18.13 13.44
CA HIS A 49 -9.76 -16.97 13.46
C HIS A 49 -10.23 -15.86 14.41
N GLY A 50 -11.23 -16.13 15.24
CA GLY A 50 -11.75 -15.16 16.20
C GLY A 50 -12.50 -13.99 15.55
N THR A 51 -12.50 -12.85 16.24
CA THR A 51 -13.20 -11.65 15.79
C THR A 51 -12.55 -11.01 14.56
N SER A 52 -13.28 -10.16 13.84
CA SER A 52 -12.74 -9.44 12.68
C SER A 52 -11.49 -8.60 13.00
N ILE A 53 -11.34 -8.13 14.24
CA ILE A 53 -10.17 -7.34 14.66
C ILE A 53 -8.99 -8.26 14.94
N GLU A 54 -9.18 -9.28 15.79
CA GLU A 54 -8.15 -10.29 16.10
C GLU A 54 -7.54 -10.86 14.82
N ARG A 55 -8.39 -11.17 13.87
CA ARG A 55 -8.04 -11.62 12.53
C ARG A 55 -7.03 -10.72 11.80
N LEU A 56 -7.26 -9.40 11.83
CA LEU A 56 -6.40 -8.44 11.16
C LEU A 56 -5.10 -8.22 11.94
N LEU A 57 -5.15 -8.35 13.27
CA LEU A 57 -3.96 -8.26 14.12
C LEU A 57 -3.05 -9.49 13.98
N LEU A 58 -3.60 -10.66 13.63
CA LEU A 58 -2.84 -11.88 13.31
C LEU A 58 -2.04 -11.79 12.00
N LEU A 59 -2.33 -10.80 11.13
CA LEU A 59 -1.58 -10.64 9.89
C LEU A 59 -0.13 -10.25 10.15
N ASP A 60 0.76 -10.74 9.28
CA ASP A 60 2.17 -10.38 9.29
C ASP A 60 2.38 -8.87 9.19
N LYS A 61 3.44 -8.36 9.83
CA LYS A 61 3.89 -6.96 9.74
C LYS A 61 4.05 -6.46 8.30
N LYS A 62 4.36 -7.35 7.34
CA LYS A 62 4.48 -7.02 5.91
C LYS A 62 3.17 -6.55 5.28
N TYR A 63 2.02 -6.88 5.88
CA TYR A 63 0.69 -6.49 5.41
C TYR A 63 0.11 -5.33 6.23
N THR A 64 0.28 -5.36 7.55
CA THR A 64 -0.33 -4.34 8.43
C THR A 64 0.57 -3.15 8.72
N GLY A 65 1.90 -3.31 8.59
CA GLY A 65 2.89 -2.33 9.02
C GLY A 65 2.93 -2.10 10.54
N LEU A 66 2.23 -2.94 11.32
CA LEU A 66 2.14 -2.81 12.78
C LEU A 66 3.29 -3.56 13.46
N THR A 67 3.85 -2.96 14.52
CA THR A 67 4.73 -3.66 15.46
C THR A 67 3.91 -4.52 16.43
N GLU A 68 4.54 -5.50 17.10
CA GLU A 68 3.84 -6.34 18.07
C GLU A 68 3.23 -5.52 19.22
N ILE A 69 3.97 -4.54 19.76
CA ILE A 69 3.44 -3.59 20.76
C ILE A 69 2.21 -2.82 20.23
N GLN A 70 2.21 -2.43 18.95
CA GLN A 70 1.05 -1.75 18.35
C GLN A 70 -0.15 -2.69 18.21
N LYS A 71 0.09 -3.98 17.91
CA LYS A 71 -0.96 -4.99 17.84
C LYS A 71 -1.58 -5.25 19.21
N GLU A 72 -0.76 -5.48 20.23
CA GLU A 72 -1.22 -5.66 21.61
C GLU A 72 -2.01 -4.44 22.11
N LEU A 73 -1.53 -3.23 21.81
CA LEU A 73 -2.25 -2.01 22.13
C LEU A 73 -3.62 -1.96 21.43
N LEU A 74 -3.69 -2.28 20.13
CA LEU A 74 -4.95 -2.28 19.37
C LEU A 74 -5.93 -3.36 19.86
N ASP A 75 -5.41 -4.51 20.28
CA ASP A 75 -6.18 -5.59 20.88
C ASP A 75 -6.85 -5.14 22.19
N MET A 76 -6.08 -4.57 23.11
CA MET A 76 -6.63 -4.02 24.36
C MET A 76 -7.60 -2.84 24.14
N LEU A 77 -7.34 -2.00 23.13
CA LEU A 77 -8.30 -0.96 22.74
C LEU A 77 -9.62 -1.55 22.26
N SER A 78 -9.59 -2.69 21.56
CA SER A 78 -10.80 -3.38 21.11
C SER A 78 -11.63 -3.92 22.30
N SER A 79 -10.95 -4.36 23.36
CA SER A 79 -11.53 -4.76 24.65
C SER A 79 -11.93 -3.58 25.55
N LYS A 80 -11.85 -2.33 25.05
CA LYS A 80 -12.20 -1.09 25.77
C LYS A 80 -11.37 -0.81 27.04
N CYS A 81 -10.14 -1.33 27.12
CA CYS A 81 -9.24 -1.05 28.24
C CYS A 81 -8.90 0.45 28.35
N SER A 82 -8.72 0.91 29.59
CA SER A 82 -8.30 2.28 29.89
C SER A 82 -6.82 2.53 29.58
N ASP A 83 -6.43 3.80 29.39
CA ASP A 83 -5.02 4.17 29.14
C ASP A 83 -4.09 3.68 30.26
N LYS A 84 -4.60 3.65 31.50
CA LYS A 84 -3.91 3.17 32.69
C LYS A 84 -3.72 1.65 32.66
N GLU A 85 -4.73 0.89 32.28
CA GLU A 85 -4.62 -0.58 32.14
C GLU A 85 -3.64 -0.97 31.04
N ILE A 86 -3.72 -0.28 29.89
CA ILE A 86 -2.82 -0.51 28.75
C ILE A 86 -1.37 -0.18 29.14
N ALA A 87 -1.16 0.93 29.85
CA ALA A 87 0.14 1.34 30.35
C ALA A 87 0.76 0.28 31.27
N ASN A 88 -0.03 -0.24 32.22
CA ASN A 88 0.40 -1.29 33.13
C ASN A 88 0.75 -2.59 32.39
N ASN A 89 -0.10 -3.03 31.46
CA ASN A 89 0.12 -4.28 30.72
C ASN A 89 1.36 -4.22 29.80
N LEU A 90 1.59 -3.08 29.13
CA LEU A 90 2.73 -2.89 28.24
C LEU A 90 3.99 -2.40 28.96
N SER A 91 3.94 -2.26 30.29
CA SER A 91 5.05 -1.71 31.09
C SER A 91 5.55 -0.35 30.56
N CYS A 92 4.62 0.54 30.22
CA CYS A 92 4.91 1.88 29.69
C CYS A 92 4.10 2.96 30.41
N SER A 93 4.37 4.23 30.11
CA SER A 93 3.63 5.34 30.71
C SER A 93 2.31 5.61 29.98
N GLU A 94 1.30 6.14 30.68
CA GLU A 94 0.04 6.56 30.05
C GLU A 94 0.24 7.58 28.92
N SER A 95 1.25 8.46 29.03
CA SER A 95 1.57 9.41 27.97
C SER A 95 2.10 8.70 26.71
N THR A 96 2.88 7.62 26.89
CA THR A 96 3.32 6.75 25.79
C THR A 96 2.12 6.13 25.07
N VAL A 97 1.14 5.60 25.81
CA VAL A 97 -0.10 5.01 25.26
C VAL A 97 -0.88 6.06 24.45
N ARG A 98 -1.09 7.25 25.02
CA ARG A 98 -1.77 8.37 24.34
C ARG A 98 -1.07 8.76 23.04
N ASN A 99 0.27 8.85 23.06
CA ASN A 99 1.08 9.17 21.90
C ASN A 99 0.96 8.11 20.80
N ILE A 100 1.03 6.82 21.16
CA ILE A 100 0.85 5.73 20.20
C ILE A 100 -0.55 5.79 19.58
N ARG A 101 -1.60 6.00 20.38
CA ARG A 101 -2.98 6.12 19.89
C ARG A 101 -3.14 7.28 18.92
N PHE A 102 -2.56 8.44 19.24
CA PHE A 102 -2.55 9.60 18.36
C PHE A 102 -1.85 9.28 17.03
N ALA A 103 -0.64 8.72 17.08
CA ALA A 103 0.13 8.37 15.88
C ALA A 103 -0.59 7.32 14.99
N LEU A 104 -1.24 6.32 15.59
CA LEU A 104 -2.02 5.32 14.84
C LEU A 104 -3.24 5.95 14.15
N ARG A 105 -3.95 6.87 14.83
CA ARG A 105 -5.08 7.61 14.23
C ARG A 105 -4.62 8.53 13.10
N GLU A 106 -3.49 9.20 13.28
CA GLU A 106 -2.89 10.04 12.24
C GLU A 106 -2.52 9.22 11.01
N ARG A 107 -1.84 8.08 11.22
CA ARG A 107 -1.49 7.15 10.14
C ARG A 107 -2.73 6.65 9.39
N ALA A 108 -3.82 6.34 10.10
CA ALA A 108 -5.08 5.95 9.47
C ALA A 108 -5.72 7.10 8.64
N ARG A 109 -5.56 8.36 9.05
CA ARG A 109 -6.00 9.52 8.25
C ARG A 109 -5.15 9.67 6.99
N GLN A 110 -3.84 9.59 7.12
CA GLN A 110 -2.90 9.68 6.00
C GLN A 110 -3.11 8.53 5.00
N ALA A 111 -3.30 7.31 5.48
CA ALA A 111 -3.55 6.13 4.65
C ALA A 111 -4.82 6.30 3.80
N ARG A 112 -5.90 6.88 4.36
CA ARG A 112 -7.11 7.17 3.58
C ARG A 112 -6.86 8.12 2.42
N ALA A 113 -6.16 9.22 2.67
CA ALA A 113 -5.80 10.18 1.61
C ALA A 113 -4.87 9.53 0.56
N PHE A 114 -3.90 8.73 1.02
CA PHE A 114 -2.98 8.01 0.14
C PHE A 114 -3.69 7.00 -0.76
N LEU A 115 -4.60 6.19 -0.21
CA LEU A 115 -5.38 5.22 -0.99
C LEU A 115 -6.20 5.92 -2.08
N ALA A 116 -6.84 7.04 -1.76
CA ALA A 116 -7.58 7.83 -2.75
C ALA A 116 -6.67 8.37 -3.88
N ILE A 117 -5.44 8.80 -3.55
CA ILE A 117 -4.46 9.22 -4.56
C ILE A 117 -4.09 8.05 -5.48
N MET A 118 -3.83 6.88 -4.92
CA MET A 118 -3.46 5.68 -5.68
C MET A 118 -4.57 5.25 -6.64
N GLU A 119 -5.82 5.22 -6.16
CA GLU A 119 -6.99 4.86 -6.96
C GLU A 119 -7.17 5.82 -8.16
N LEU A 120 -7.05 7.14 -7.93
CA LEU A 120 -7.10 8.13 -9.01
C LEU A 120 -5.96 7.97 -10.03
N ILE A 121 -4.76 7.53 -9.61
CA ILE A 121 -3.65 7.29 -10.54
C ILE A 121 -3.98 6.10 -11.45
N ASP A 122 -4.49 5.01 -10.87
CA ASP A 122 -4.82 3.80 -11.61
C ASP A 122 -5.96 4.04 -12.62
N GLU A 123 -6.98 4.82 -12.24
CA GLU A 123 -8.07 5.24 -13.14
C GLU A 123 -7.58 6.08 -14.32
N ASN A 124 -6.55 6.91 -14.13
CA ASN A 124 -6.03 7.84 -15.15
C ASN A 124 -4.90 7.24 -16.01
N SER A 125 -4.47 6.00 -15.75
CA SER A 125 -3.35 5.33 -16.44
C SER A 125 -3.54 5.12 -17.95
N SER A 126 -4.77 5.27 -18.48
CA SER A 126 -5.10 5.19 -19.91
C SER A 126 -4.89 6.49 -20.70
N LYS A 127 -4.58 7.60 -20.03
CA LYS A 127 -4.34 8.91 -20.67
C LYS A 127 -2.85 9.19 -20.68
N SER A 128 -2.24 9.24 -21.86
CA SER A 128 -0.84 9.66 -22.04
C SER A 128 -0.69 11.14 -21.68
N VAL A 129 -0.49 11.43 -20.39
CA VAL A 129 -0.24 12.80 -19.95
C VAL A 129 1.24 13.10 -20.14
N ASN A 130 1.55 14.11 -20.95
CA ASN A 130 2.87 14.73 -21.01
C ASN A 130 3.23 15.27 -19.62
N HIS A 131 3.93 14.47 -18.80
CA HIS A 131 4.35 14.91 -17.47
C HIS A 131 5.38 16.02 -17.63
N LYS A 132 5.04 17.25 -17.25
CA LYS A 132 6.00 18.34 -17.15
C LYS A 132 7.00 17.98 -16.04
N ILE A 133 8.21 17.64 -16.45
CA ILE A 133 9.34 17.46 -15.54
C ILE A 133 9.49 18.74 -14.71
N ARG A 134 9.26 18.67 -13.39
CA ARG A 134 9.36 19.84 -12.49
C ARG A 134 10.79 20.37 -12.38
N TYR A 135 11.77 19.49 -12.54
CA TYR A 135 13.18 19.81 -12.40
C TYR A 135 14.00 19.16 -13.50
N PHE A 136 14.59 19.97 -14.37
CA PHE A 136 15.52 19.48 -15.38
C PHE A 136 16.87 19.20 -14.68
N PRO A 137 17.45 17.99 -14.77
CA PRO A 137 18.74 17.71 -14.16
C PRO A 137 19.79 18.74 -14.61
N VAL A 138 20.59 19.31 -13.69
CA VAL A 138 21.59 20.37 -14.01
C VAL A 138 22.54 19.96 -15.14
N LYS A 139 22.89 18.67 -15.25
CA LYS A 139 23.70 18.14 -16.35
C LYS A 139 22.99 18.24 -17.71
N GLU A 140 21.67 18.11 -17.72
CA GLU A 140 20.85 18.26 -18.93
C GLU A 140 20.54 19.73 -19.25
N GLU A 141 20.55 20.66 -18.30
CA GLU A 141 20.48 22.10 -18.59
C GLU A 141 21.69 22.56 -19.42
N LYS A 142 22.90 22.10 -19.07
CA LYS A 142 24.11 22.35 -19.86
C LYS A 142 23.98 21.77 -21.27
N ARG A 143 23.42 20.55 -21.41
CA ARG A 143 23.11 19.96 -22.73
C ARG A 143 22.07 20.79 -23.49
N LYS A 144 21.01 21.27 -22.83
CA LYS A 144 19.97 22.12 -23.44
C LYS A 144 20.55 23.42 -23.99
N ALA A 145 21.50 24.04 -23.29
CA ALA A 145 22.19 25.23 -23.78
C ALA A 145 23.13 24.93 -24.97
N LEU A 146 23.68 23.72 -25.06
CA LEU A 146 24.58 23.30 -26.13
C LEU A 146 23.84 22.72 -27.34
N LEU A 147 22.64 22.15 -27.17
CA LEU A 147 21.86 21.52 -28.23
C LEU A 147 21.62 22.44 -29.45
N PRO A 148 21.25 23.74 -29.28
CA PRO A 148 21.17 24.65 -30.41
C PRO A 148 22.50 24.86 -31.14
N ARG A 149 23.63 24.86 -30.40
CA ARG A 149 24.97 25.02 -31.00
C ARG A 149 25.35 23.79 -31.83
N PHE A 150 25.06 22.59 -31.34
CA PHE A 150 25.28 21.35 -32.08
C PHE A 150 24.32 21.23 -33.27
N ALA A 151 23.06 21.63 -33.13
CA ALA A 151 22.09 21.58 -34.21
C ALA A 151 22.53 22.42 -35.43
N ASN A 152 23.19 23.56 -35.20
CA ASN A 152 23.73 24.39 -36.27
C ASN A 152 24.90 23.74 -37.05
N LEU A 153 25.51 22.67 -36.55
CA LEU A 153 26.53 21.91 -37.28
C LEU A 153 25.93 20.96 -38.32
N PHE A 154 24.61 20.78 -38.32
CA PHE A 154 23.91 19.84 -39.18
C PHE A 154 22.81 20.56 -39.98
N GLU A 155 22.77 20.30 -41.28
CA GLU A 155 21.68 20.70 -42.15
C GLU A 155 20.35 20.01 -41.75
N PRO A 156 19.22 20.74 -41.73
CA PRO A 156 17.92 20.18 -41.42
C PRO A 156 17.51 19.14 -42.47
N ASN A 157 16.85 18.06 -42.03
CA ASN A 157 16.34 16.96 -42.87
C ASN A 157 17.41 16.16 -43.63
N ARG A 158 18.69 16.29 -43.28
CA ARG A 158 19.77 15.45 -43.81
C ARG A 158 20.06 14.30 -42.85
N PHE A 159 20.22 13.10 -43.40
CA PHE A 159 20.74 11.95 -42.67
C PHE A 159 22.26 11.91 -42.78
N TYR A 160 22.93 11.74 -41.65
CA TYR A 160 24.39 11.65 -41.57
C TYR A 160 24.78 10.24 -41.16
N THR A 161 25.85 9.73 -41.77
CA THR A 161 26.48 8.47 -41.37
C THR A 161 27.46 8.70 -40.24
N GLU A 162 27.77 7.66 -39.46
CA GLU A 162 28.64 7.78 -38.27
C GLU A 162 30.06 8.27 -38.61
N GLU A 163 30.56 7.94 -39.81
CA GLU A 163 31.87 8.39 -40.31
C GLU A 163 31.90 9.89 -40.67
N GLU A 164 30.78 10.46 -41.10
CA GLU A 164 30.65 11.88 -41.43
C GLU A 164 30.59 12.75 -40.17
N VAL A 165 30.05 12.21 -39.07
CA VAL A 165 29.88 12.95 -37.80
C VAL A 165 31.13 12.89 -36.92
N LYS A 166 31.97 11.85 -37.05
CA LYS A 166 33.15 11.62 -36.20
C LYS A 166 34.45 12.27 -36.68
N LYS A 167 34.44 13.00 -37.80
CA LYS A 167 35.59 13.79 -38.29
C LYS A 167 35.73 15.10 -37.52
#